data_AF-A0A9D1ARU8-F1
#
_entry.id   AF-A0A9D1ARU8-F1
#
_cell.length_a   1.000
_cell.length_b   1.000
_cell.length_c   1.000
_cell.angle_alpha   90.00
_cell.angle_beta   90.00
_cell.angle_gamma   90.00
#
_symmetry.space_group_name_H-M   'P 1'
#
loop_
_entity.id
_entity.type
_entity.pdbx_description
1 polymer ?
#
loop_
_entity_poly.entity_id
_entity_poly.type
_entity_poly.pdbx_seq_one_letter_code
_entity_poly.pdbx_strand_id
1 'polypeptide(L)'
;MMRALFLAALALALALALGGGVASAGPGAARELGSELDPEGQLREILAHETSILSMLRERSPQLHTRLLQLERSDRIGYLRELGRLARAIARARQDPEALERAITLRSKTWELEALARAYQTLPEDQRPARRSEISRLTSEVMDLKQAERRARLAEMRSRLEALQAEIEGREARREQIVREYVEQLLDEPVEL
;
A
#
# COMPACT_ATOMS: atom_id res chain seq x y z
N MET A 1 7.15 -13.07 27.66
CA MET A 1 7.68 -13.92 26.56
C MET A 1 6.61 -14.36 25.54
N MET A 2 5.36 -14.66 25.91
CA MET A 2 4.31 -15.03 24.93
C MET A 2 3.91 -13.92 23.93
N ARG A 3 4.04 -12.63 24.29
CA ARG A 3 3.71 -11.51 23.38
C ARG A 3 4.69 -11.35 22.22
N ALA A 4 5.98 -11.65 22.42
CA ALA A 4 7.00 -11.54 21.37
C ALA A 4 6.86 -12.64 20.30
N LEU A 5 6.51 -13.86 20.72
CA LEU A 5 6.26 -14.98 19.82
C LEU A 5 5.00 -14.77 18.96
N PHE A 6 3.96 -14.14 19.52
CA PHE A 6 2.74 -13.83 18.78
C PHE A 6 2.94 -12.72 17.74
N LEU A 7 3.78 -11.72 18.05
CA LEU A 7 4.15 -10.64 17.12
C LEU A 7 5.03 -11.16 15.97
N ALA A 8 5.98 -12.05 16.25
CA ALA A 8 6.84 -12.68 15.24
C ALA A 8 6.04 -13.57 14.26
N ALA A 9 5.07 -14.33 14.76
CA ALA A 9 4.18 -15.14 13.91
C ALA A 9 3.25 -14.28 13.04
N LEU A 10 2.78 -13.15 13.57
CA LEU A 10 1.94 -12.19 12.83
C LEU A 10 2.72 -11.51 11.69
N ALA A 11 3.97 -11.14 11.95
CA ALA A 11 4.87 -10.54 10.97
C ALA A 11 5.20 -11.50 9.81
N LEU A 12 5.43 -12.78 10.11
CA LEU A 12 5.74 -13.80 9.11
C LEU A 12 4.54 -14.08 8.19
N ALA A 13 3.32 -14.11 8.73
CA ALA A 13 2.09 -14.26 7.95
C ALA A 13 1.77 -13.04 7.06
N LEU A 14 2.21 -11.84 7.47
CA LEU A 14 2.06 -10.62 6.67
C LEU A 14 3.05 -10.60 5.49
N ALA A 15 4.28 -11.07 5.70
CA ALA A 15 5.33 -11.14 4.68
C ALA A 15 5.00 -12.14 3.56
N LEU A 16 4.46 -13.31 3.91
CA LEU A 16 4.06 -14.35 2.93
C LEU A 16 2.86 -13.96 2.05
N ALA A 17 2.05 -12.97 2.46
CA ALA A 17 0.88 -12.52 1.71
C ALA A 17 1.18 -11.35 0.74
N LEU A 18 2.41 -10.81 0.73
CA LEU A 18 2.73 -9.55 0.03
C LEU A 18 3.78 -9.64 -1.10
N GLY A 19 4.41 -10.79 -1.38
CA GLY A 19 5.29 -10.94 -2.56
C GLY A 19 5.75 -12.39 -2.74
N GLY A 20 5.83 -13.01 -3.91
CA GLY A 20 5.96 -12.44 -5.25
C GLY A 20 7.43 -12.42 -5.69
N GLY A 21 7.98 -13.59 -6.07
CA GLY A 21 9.14 -13.72 -6.95
C GLY A 21 10.53 -13.56 -6.30
N VAL A 22 11.21 -14.68 -6.08
CA VAL A 22 12.63 -14.71 -5.73
C VAL A 22 13.43 -14.46 -7.02
N ALA A 23 14.09 -13.32 -7.15
CA ALA A 23 15.11 -13.09 -8.16
C ALA A 23 16.41 -12.67 -7.48
N SER A 24 17.47 -13.44 -7.72
CA SER A 24 18.81 -13.23 -7.20
C SER A 24 19.43 -11.95 -7.77
N ALA A 25 19.86 -11.02 -6.92
CA ALA A 25 20.71 -9.89 -7.29
C ALA A 25 21.83 -9.73 -6.26
N GLY A 26 23.03 -9.41 -6.76
CA GLY A 26 24.31 -9.48 -6.06
C GLY A 26 24.53 -8.50 -4.90
N PRO A 27 25.74 -8.51 -4.31
CA PRO A 27 26.02 -7.98 -2.95
C PRO A 27 25.89 -6.47 -2.76
N GLY A 28 25.65 -5.70 -3.83
CA GLY A 28 25.50 -4.23 -3.78
C GLY A 28 24.06 -3.72 -3.71
N ALA A 29 23.05 -4.57 -3.95
CA ALA A 29 21.64 -4.16 -3.96
C ALA A 29 20.97 -4.18 -2.57
N ALA A 30 21.68 -4.67 -1.55
CA ALA A 30 21.10 -4.93 -0.23
C ALA A 30 20.80 -3.66 0.60
N ARG A 31 21.36 -2.50 0.23
CA ARG A 31 21.26 -1.28 1.07
C ARG A 31 20.00 -0.43 0.80
N GLU A 32 19.38 -0.55 -0.37
CA GLU A 32 18.09 0.10 -0.68
C GLU A 32 16.88 -0.86 -0.60
N LEU A 33 17.12 -2.18 -0.56
CA LEU A 33 16.11 -3.19 -0.25
C LEU A 33 15.89 -3.40 1.26
N GLY A 34 16.67 -2.73 2.12
CA GLY A 34 16.56 -2.82 3.58
C GLY A 34 15.25 -2.29 4.17
N SER A 35 14.44 -1.57 3.37
CA SER A 35 13.10 -1.11 3.78
C SER A 35 12.03 -2.20 3.72
N GLU A 36 12.28 -3.34 3.07
CA GLU A 36 11.27 -4.40 2.90
C GLU A 36 11.16 -5.37 4.08
N LEU A 37 12.04 -5.29 5.09
CA LEU A 37 12.13 -6.27 6.19
C LEU A 37 12.14 -5.65 7.60
N ASP A 38 11.50 -4.50 7.82
CA ASP A 38 11.11 -4.06 9.19
C ASP A 38 9.58 -4.14 9.38
N PRO A 39 9.05 -5.32 9.72
CA PRO A 39 7.63 -5.50 10.01
C PRO A 39 7.18 -4.63 11.20
N GLU A 40 8.06 -4.34 12.15
CA GLU A 40 7.73 -3.55 13.34
C GLU A 40 7.66 -2.06 13.02
N GLY A 41 8.55 -1.56 12.15
CA GLY A 41 8.50 -0.21 11.59
C GLY A 41 7.23 0.01 10.76
N GLN A 42 6.92 -0.91 9.85
CA GLN A 42 5.69 -0.84 9.05
C GLN A 42 4.43 -0.88 9.93
N LEU A 43 4.38 -1.75 10.94
CA LEU A 43 3.24 -1.79 11.85
C LEU A 43 3.11 -0.48 12.65
N ARG A 44 4.22 0.06 13.14
CA ARG A 44 4.23 1.35 13.85
C ARG A 44 3.72 2.50 12.99
N GLU A 45 4.15 2.56 11.73
CA GLU A 45 3.67 3.56 10.77
C GLU A 45 2.16 3.43 10.51
N ILE A 46 1.67 2.20 10.31
CA ILE A 46 0.24 1.93 10.12
C ILE A 46 -0.58 2.43 11.32
N LEU A 47 -0.14 2.11 12.53
CA LEU A 47 -0.82 2.50 13.77
C LEU A 47 -0.72 4.00 14.03
N ALA A 48 0.38 4.66 13.61
CA ALA A 48 0.51 6.10 13.72
C ALA A 48 -0.58 6.87 12.92
N HIS A 49 -1.11 6.26 11.86
CA HIS A 49 -2.18 6.84 11.05
C HIS A 49 -3.59 6.38 11.44
N GLU A 50 -3.74 5.43 12.37
CA GLU A 50 -5.01 4.79 12.72
C GLU A 50 -6.11 5.78 13.09
N THR A 51 -5.85 6.69 14.04
CA THR A 51 -6.84 7.68 14.47
C THR A 51 -7.27 8.61 13.34
N SER A 52 -6.31 9.05 12.51
CA SER A 52 -6.60 9.92 11.36
C SER A 52 -7.44 9.19 10.31
N ILE A 53 -7.10 7.94 10.01
CA ILE A 53 -7.86 7.08 9.10
C ILE A 53 -9.29 6.91 9.62
N LEU A 54 -9.47 6.52 10.88
CA LEU A 54 -10.80 6.29 11.44
C LEU A 54 -11.65 7.56 11.47
N SER A 55 -11.08 8.72 11.83
CA SER A 55 -11.80 10.00 11.78
C SER A 55 -12.27 10.34 10.37
N MET A 56 -11.38 10.19 9.40
CA MET A 56 -11.70 10.47 8.00
C MET A 56 -12.76 9.51 7.45
N LEU A 57 -12.66 8.22 7.78
CA LEU A 57 -13.67 7.25 7.36
C LEU A 57 -15.02 7.54 8.01
N ARG A 58 -15.05 7.96 9.27
CA ARG A 58 -16.31 8.34 9.92
C ARG A 58 -17.02 9.47 9.17
N GLU A 59 -16.28 10.43 8.63
CA GLU A 59 -16.83 11.56 7.87
C GLU A 59 -17.21 11.17 6.43
N ARG A 60 -16.30 10.51 5.71
CA ARG A 60 -16.43 10.28 4.27
C ARG A 60 -17.14 8.98 3.90
N SER A 61 -17.01 7.95 4.72
CA SER A 61 -17.62 6.64 4.49
C SER A 61 -17.99 5.95 5.81
N PRO A 62 -19.10 6.35 6.46
CA PRO A 62 -19.51 5.81 7.76
C PRO A 62 -19.69 4.28 7.76
N GLN A 63 -20.08 3.74 6.61
CA GLN A 63 -20.22 2.30 6.39
C GLN A 63 -18.86 1.60 6.41
N LEU A 64 -17.85 2.17 5.75
CA LEU A 64 -16.48 1.66 5.75
C LEU A 64 -15.88 1.73 7.17
N HIS A 65 -16.08 2.85 7.86
CA HIS A 65 -15.69 3.02 9.26
C HIS A 65 -16.28 1.92 10.16
N THR A 66 -17.59 1.70 10.08
CA THR A 66 -18.29 0.70 10.90
C THR A 66 -17.77 -0.72 10.61
N ARG A 67 -17.60 -1.06 9.34
CA ARG A 67 -17.01 -2.36 8.91
C ARG A 67 -15.58 -2.53 9.40
N LEU A 68 -14.77 -1.48 9.35
CA LEU A 68 -13.39 -1.55 9.80
C LEU A 68 -13.31 -1.78 11.31
N LEU A 69 -14.18 -1.14 12.11
CA LEU A 69 -14.31 -1.44 13.55
C LEU A 69 -14.88 -2.85 13.84
N GLN A 70 -15.73 -3.39 12.97
CA GLN A 70 -16.15 -4.78 13.07
C GLN A 70 -14.99 -5.74 12.82
N LEU A 71 -14.18 -5.47 11.79
CA LEU A 71 -12.96 -6.22 11.48
C LEU A 71 -11.98 -6.19 12.65
N GLU A 72 -11.79 -5.05 13.31
CA GLU A 72 -10.93 -4.95 14.49
C GLU A 72 -11.29 -6.00 15.56
N ARG A 73 -12.59 -6.23 15.76
CA ARG A 73 -13.13 -7.17 16.76
C ARG A 73 -13.13 -8.62 16.30
N SER A 74 -13.37 -8.87 15.01
CA SER A 74 -13.54 -10.23 14.47
C SER A 74 -12.28 -10.82 13.82
N ASP A 75 -11.47 -9.99 13.19
CA ASP A 75 -10.26 -10.38 12.44
C ASP A 75 -9.21 -9.25 12.49
N ARG A 76 -8.35 -9.31 13.51
CA ARG A 76 -7.30 -8.33 13.72
C ARG A 76 -6.28 -8.27 12.57
N ILE A 77 -6.01 -9.38 11.89
CA ILE A 77 -5.07 -9.39 10.76
C ILE A 77 -5.72 -8.68 9.57
N GLY A 78 -6.98 -8.97 9.29
CA GLY A 78 -7.78 -8.25 8.30
C GLY A 78 -7.81 -6.76 8.57
N TYR A 79 -8.08 -6.37 9.81
CA TYR A 79 -8.05 -4.97 10.26
C TYR A 79 -6.73 -4.26 9.95
N LEU A 80 -5.60 -4.82 10.40
CA LEU A 80 -4.27 -4.23 10.17
C LEU A 80 -3.92 -4.16 8.67
N ARG A 81 -4.33 -5.16 7.89
CA ARG A 81 -4.13 -5.16 6.44
C ARG A 81 -4.92 -4.04 5.77
N GLU A 82 -6.14 -3.78 6.20
CA GLU A 82 -6.95 -2.68 5.68
C GLU A 82 -6.41 -1.32 6.08
N LEU A 83 -6.05 -1.13 7.36
CA LEU A 83 -5.38 0.08 7.82
C LEU A 83 -4.11 0.35 7.03
N GLY A 84 -3.28 -0.67 6.79
CA GLY A 84 -2.04 -0.49 6.01
C GLY A 84 -2.28 -0.12 4.56
N ARG A 85 -3.38 -0.57 3.95
CA ARG A 85 -3.76 -0.13 2.60
C ARG A 85 -4.17 1.35 2.59
N LEU A 86 -4.93 1.79 3.60
CA LEU A 86 -5.37 3.18 3.74
C LEU A 86 -4.21 4.12 4.11
N ALA A 87 -3.31 3.69 5.01
CA ALA A 87 -2.09 4.43 5.36
C ALA A 87 -1.22 4.69 4.13
N ARG A 88 -1.00 3.68 3.27
CA ARG A 88 -0.30 3.86 2.00
C ARG A 88 -1.02 4.82 1.04
N ALA A 89 -2.35 4.83 1.04
CA ALA A 89 -3.10 5.79 0.23
C ALA A 89 -2.95 7.23 0.76
N ILE A 90 -2.89 7.43 2.08
CA ILE A 90 -2.57 8.73 2.71
C ILE A 90 -1.15 9.17 2.36
N ALA A 91 -0.16 8.28 2.44
CA ALA A 91 1.21 8.60 2.07
C ALA A 91 1.30 9.05 0.60
N ARG A 92 0.61 8.35 -0.31
CA ARG A 92 0.52 8.71 -1.73
C ARG A 92 -0.27 9.99 -1.99
N ALA A 93 -1.20 10.37 -1.11
CA ALA A 93 -2.00 11.59 -1.26
C ALA A 93 -1.15 12.88 -1.33
N ARG A 94 0.11 12.84 -0.86
CA ARG A 94 1.07 13.94 -1.00
C ARG A 94 1.49 14.20 -2.45
N GLN A 95 1.49 13.18 -3.29
CA GLN A 95 1.91 13.23 -4.71
C GLN A 95 0.71 13.11 -5.65
N ASP A 96 -0.34 12.43 -5.22
CA ASP A 96 -1.59 12.22 -5.94
C ASP A 96 -2.77 12.48 -5.00
N PRO A 97 -3.30 13.71 -4.95
CA PRO A 97 -4.34 14.12 -4.00
C PRO A 97 -5.61 13.25 -4.04
N GLU A 98 -5.86 12.59 -5.17
CA GLU A 98 -7.03 11.73 -5.37
C GLU A 98 -6.81 10.27 -4.92
N ALA A 99 -5.57 9.86 -4.64
CA ALA A 99 -5.22 8.48 -4.30
C ALA A 99 -6.02 7.94 -3.11
N LEU A 100 -6.26 8.78 -2.11
CA LEU A 100 -7.02 8.41 -0.93
C LEU A 100 -8.50 8.23 -1.23
N GLU A 101 -9.09 9.14 -2.01
CA GLU A 101 -10.50 9.09 -2.38
C GLU A 101 -10.79 7.86 -3.26
N ARG A 102 -9.91 7.56 -4.23
CA ARG A 102 -10.01 6.35 -5.05
C ARG A 102 -9.89 5.08 -4.20
N ALA A 103 -8.99 5.07 -3.21
CA ALA A 103 -8.83 3.93 -2.31
C ALA A 103 -10.08 3.69 -1.45
N ILE A 104 -10.65 4.75 -0.86
CA ILE A 104 -11.89 4.69 -0.06
C ILE A 104 -13.04 4.20 -0.94
N THR A 105 -13.22 4.81 -2.11
CA THR A 105 -14.31 4.46 -3.05
C THR A 105 -14.21 3.01 -3.50
N LEU A 106 -13.03 2.56 -3.93
CA LEU A 106 -12.80 1.19 -4.35
C LEU A 106 -13.12 0.20 -3.21
N ARG A 107 -12.76 0.54 -1.98
CA ARG A 107 -13.04 -0.31 -0.82
C ARG A 107 -14.52 -0.39 -0.48
N SER A 108 -15.20 0.75 -0.46
CA SER A 108 -16.63 0.81 -0.19
C SER A 108 -17.40 -0.07 -1.19
N LYS A 109 -17.13 0.10 -2.50
CA LYS A 109 -17.79 -0.69 -3.56
C LYS A 109 -17.43 -2.17 -3.52
N THR A 110 -16.18 -2.52 -3.18
CA THR A 110 -15.79 -3.93 -3.04
C THR A 110 -16.56 -4.61 -1.91
N TRP A 111 -16.73 -3.94 -0.77
CA TRP A 111 -17.46 -4.50 0.36
C TRP A 111 -18.97 -4.56 0.16
N GLU A 112 -19.53 -3.59 -0.55
CA GLU A 112 -20.91 -3.61 -1.03
C GLU A 112 -21.12 -4.82 -1.95
N LEU A 113 -20.24 -5.01 -2.94
CA LEU A 113 -20.28 -6.16 -3.85
C LEU A 113 -20.24 -7.50 -3.11
N GLU A 114 -19.32 -7.64 -2.16
CA GLU A 114 -19.24 -8.84 -1.33
C GLU A 114 -20.49 -9.08 -0.48
N ALA A 115 -21.13 -8.02 0.03
CA ALA A 115 -22.38 -8.14 0.78
C ALA A 115 -23.52 -8.62 -0.12
N LEU A 116 -23.64 -8.03 -1.31
CA LEU A 116 -24.63 -8.42 -2.32
C LEU A 116 -24.44 -9.88 -2.74
N ALA A 117 -23.20 -10.30 -2.99
CA ALA A 117 -22.86 -11.66 -3.36
C ALA A 117 -23.19 -12.68 -2.27
N ARG A 118 -22.91 -12.36 -0.99
CA ARG A 118 -23.27 -13.23 0.15
C ARG A 118 -24.78 -13.38 0.31
N ALA A 119 -25.53 -12.28 0.18
CA ALA A 119 -26.98 -12.28 0.32
C ALA A 119 -27.68 -12.98 -0.86
N TYR A 120 -27.05 -13.07 -2.04
CA TYR A 120 -27.65 -13.61 -3.25
C TYR A 120 -28.27 -15.00 -3.08
N GLN A 121 -27.59 -15.90 -2.38
CA GLN A 121 -28.06 -17.28 -2.22
C GLN A 121 -29.30 -17.38 -1.33
N THR A 122 -29.52 -16.41 -0.46
CA THR A 122 -30.67 -16.34 0.46
C THR A 122 -31.90 -15.67 -0.17
N LEU A 123 -31.80 -15.15 -1.39
CA LEU A 123 -32.90 -14.44 -2.04
C LEU A 123 -33.90 -15.41 -2.69
N PRO A 124 -35.21 -15.06 -2.63
CA PRO A 124 -36.26 -15.68 -3.46
C PRO A 124 -35.92 -15.65 -4.94
N GLU A 125 -36.36 -16.67 -5.69
CA GLU A 125 -35.97 -16.88 -7.09
C GLU A 125 -36.39 -15.72 -8.01
N ASP A 126 -37.53 -15.10 -7.74
CA ASP A 126 -38.06 -13.92 -8.42
C ASP A 126 -37.20 -12.65 -8.20
N GLN A 127 -36.45 -12.57 -7.10
CA GLN A 127 -35.57 -11.44 -6.78
C GLN A 127 -34.13 -11.61 -7.29
N ARG A 128 -33.74 -12.84 -7.65
CA ARG A 128 -32.37 -13.15 -8.11
C ARG A 128 -31.96 -12.42 -9.40
N PRO A 129 -32.82 -12.27 -10.43
CA PRO A 129 -32.45 -11.54 -11.65
C PRO A 129 -32.05 -10.08 -11.37
N ALA A 130 -32.83 -9.38 -10.55
CA ALA A 130 -32.53 -8.00 -10.15
C ALA A 130 -31.21 -7.90 -9.39
N ARG A 131 -30.98 -8.81 -8.41
CA ARG A 131 -29.71 -8.85 -7.67
C ARG A 131 -28.51 -9.16 -8.58
N ARG A 132 -28.67 -10.06 -9.55
CA ARG A 132 -27.61 -10.39 -10.51
C ARG A 132 -27.23 -9.20 -11.38
N SER A 133 -28.21 -8.39 -11.79
CA SER A 133 -27.97 -7.15 -12.53
C SER A 133 -27.18 -6.15 -11.69
N GLU A 134 -27.58 -5.96 -10.43
CA GLU A 134 -26.88 -5.08 -9.49
C GLU A 134 -25.44 -5.51 -9.21
N ILE A 135 -25.22 -6.81 -8.95
CA ILE A 135 -23.87 -7.39 -8.79
C ILE A 135 -23.03 -7.17 -10.04
N SER A 136 -23.60 -7.38 -11.23
CA SER A 136 -22.90 -7.16 -12.51
C SER A 136 -22.48 -5.70 -12.68
N ARG A 137 -23.40 -4.75 -12.44
CA ARG A 137 -23.11 -3.31 -12.51
C ARG A 137 -21.98 -2.92 -11.57
N LEU A 138 -22.09 -3.31 -10.29
CA LEU A 138 -21.10 -2.94 -9.28
C LEU A 138 -19.74 -3.63 -9.54
N THR A 139 -19.75 -4.83 -10.12
CA THR A 139 -18.53 -5.50 -10.58
C THR A 139 -17.82 -4.69 -11.66
N SER A 140 -18.55 -4.19 -12.66
CA SER A 140 -17.99 -3.31 -13.70
C SER A 140 -17.37 -2.05 -13.09
N GLU A 141 -18.09 -1.37 -12.19
CA GLU A 141 -17.57 -0.18 -11.50
C GLU A 141 -16.30 -0.46 -10.69
N VAL A 142 -16.26 -1.57 -9.96
CA VAL A 142 -15.04 -1.99 -9.23
C VAL A 142 -13.90 -2.28 -10.18
N MET A 143 -14.15 -2.89 -11.34
CA MET A 143 -13.11 -3.15 -12.34
C MET A 143 -12.57 -1.85 -12.94
N ASP A 144 -13.44 -0.90 -13.26
CA ASP A 144 -13.03 0.41 -13.78
C ASP A 144 -12.16 1.16 -12.77
N LEU A 145 -12.54 1.16 -11.49
CA LEU A 145 -11.74 1.75 -10.41
C LEU A 145 -10.38 1.06 -10.26
N LYS A 146 -10.33 -0.28 -10.37
CA LYS A 146 -9.06 -1.03 -10.35
C LYS A 146 -8.17 -0.65 -11.54
N GLN A 147 -8.74 -0.46 -12.72
CA GLN A 147 -7.97 -0.05 -13.90
C GLN A 147 -7.48 1.40 -13.78
N ALA A 148 -8.32 2.31 -13.27
CA ALA A 148 -7.92 3.68 -12.97
C ALA A 148 -6.73 3.72 -12.00
N GLU A 149 -6.78 2.94 -10.92
CA GLU A 149 -5.70 2.84 -9.96
C GLU A 149 -4.40 2.27 -10.56
N ARG A 150 -4.51 1.26 -11.43
CA ARG A 150 -3.36 0.72 -12.17
C ARG A 150 -2.72 1.77 -13.08
N ARG A 151 -3.55 2.56 -13.78
CA ARG A 151 -3.07 3.66 -14.65
C ARG A 151 -2.37 4.74 -13.84
N ALA A 152 -2.92 5.14 -12.69
CA ALA A 152 -2.29 6.10 -11.78
C ALA A 152 -0.92 5.61 -11.30
N ARG A 153 -0.82 4.35 -10.88
CA ARG A 153 0.46 3.74 -10.47
C ARG A 153 1.48 3.67 -11.61
N LEU A 154 1.03 3.38 -12.83
CA LEU A 154 1.92 3.40 -14.00
C LEU A 154 2.43 4.81 -14.30
N ALA A 155 1.59 5.85 -14.15
CA ALA A 155 2.00 7.24 -14.32
C ALA A 155 3.04 7.64 -13.26
N GLU A 156 2.83 7.27 -12.00
CA GLU A 156 3.78 7.48 -10.90
C GLU A 156 5.14 6.83 -11.18
N MET A 157 5.14 5.57 -11.62
CA MET A 157 6.37 4.85 -11.98
C MET A 157 7.13 5.53 -13.11
N ARG A 158 6.42 6.03 -14.13
CA ARG A 158 7.05 6.76 -15.25
C ARG A 158 7.72 8.05 -14.78
N SER A 159 7.03 8.84 -13.95
CA SER A 159 7.61 10.06 -13.39
C SER A 159 8.86 9.78 -12.55
N ARG A 160 8.87 8.70 -11.76
CA ARG A 160 10.06 8.27 -11.00
C ARG A 160 11.22 7.87 -11.91
N LEU A 161 10.93 7.16 -13.00
CA LEU A 161 11.96 6.77 -13.98
C LEU A 161 12.57 8.01 -14.65
N GLU A 162 11.75 8.98 -15.04
CA GLU A 162 12.23 10.25 -15.61
C GLU A 162 13.11 11.03 -14.62
N ALA A 163 12.70 11.10 -13.34
CA ALA A 163 13.49 11.77 -12.30
C ALA A 163 14.85 11.09 -12.07
N LEU A 164 14.88 9.75 -12.01
CA LEU A 164 16.12 8.99 -11.88
C LEU A 164 17.03 9.16 -13.10
N GLN A 165 16.45 9.20 -14.29
CA GLN A 165 17.22 9.44 -15.51
C GLN A 165 17.88 10.83 -15.48
N ALA A 166 17.13 11.87 -15.10
CA ALA A 166 17.67 13.22 -14.95
C ALA A 166 18.76 13.30 -13.85
N GLU A 167 18.62 12.55 -12.76
CA GLU A 167 19.65 12.45 -11.72
C GLU A 167 20.94 11.84 -12.26
N ILE A 168 20.84 10.75 -13.03
CA ILE A 168 21.98 10.08 -13.66
C ILE A 168 22.69 11.03 -14.61
N GLU A 169 21.96 11.65 -15.55
CA GLU A 169 22.52 12.61 -16.51
C GLU A 169 23.19 13.80 -15.79
N GLY A 170 22.55 14.31 -14.73
CA GLY A 170 23.13 15.37 -13.90
C GLY A 170 24.35 14.94 -13.09
N ARG A 171 24.48 13.67 -12.72
CA ARG A 171 25.69 13.11 -12.09
C ARG A 171 26.81 12.90 -13.12
N GLU A 172 26.48 12.42 -14.31
CA GLU A 172 27.44 12.24 -15.40
C GLU A 172 28.04 13.58 -15.83
N ALA A 173 27.21 14.62 -15.98
CA ALA A 173 27.68 15.97 -16.30
C ALA A 173 28.62 16.57 -15.24
N ARG A 174 28.47 16.17 -13.96
CA ARG A 174 29.28 16.62 -12.83
C ARG A 174 30.32 15.59 -12.39
N ARG A 175 30.56 14.54 -13.18
CA ARG A 175 31.36 13.38 -12.77
C ARG A 175 32.75 13.78 -12.28
N GLU A 176 33.44 14.65 -13.01
CA GLU A 176 34.79 15.09 -12.64
C GLU A 176 34.82 15.88 -11.33
N GLN A 177 33.81 16.72 -11.09
CA GLN A 177 33.65 17.45 -9.84
C GLN A 177 33.40 16.48 -8.67
N ILE A 178 32.45 15.55 -8.83
CA ILE A 178 32.12 14.54 -7.81
C ILE A 178 33.35 13.71 -7.44
N VAL A 179 34.13 13.29 -8.45
CA VAL A 179 35.38 12.54 -8.22
C VAL A 179 36.39 13.38 -7.44
N ARG A 180 36.56 14.66 -7.80
CA ARG A 180 37.47 15.56 -7.09
C ARG A 180 37.08 15.75 -5.63
N GLU A 181 35.82 16.07 -5.37
CA GLU A 181 35.29 16.26 -4.00
C GLU A 181 35.46 14.99 -3.16
N TYR A 182 35.20 13.82 -3.74
CA TYR A 182 35.39 12.55 -3.06
C TYR A 182 36.87 12.25 -2.75
N VAL A 183 37.79 12.55 -3.69
CA VAL A 183 39.24 12.43 -3.47
C VAL A 183 39.70 13.38 -2.36
N GLU A 184 39.26 14.64 -2.39
CA GLU A 184 39.58 15.62 -1.34
C GLU A 184 39.08 15.14 0.03
N GLN A 185 37.85 14.63 0.12
CA GLN A 185 37.32 14.07 1.36
C GLN A 185 38.16 12.90 1.91
N LEU A 186 38.62 12.00 1.02
CA LEU A 186 39.50 10.89 1.41
C LEU A 186 40.90 11.32 1.87
N LEU A 187 41.36 12.49 1.42
CA LEU A 187 42.67 13.03 1.78
C LEU A 187 42.62 13.85 3.09
N ASP A 188 41.48 14.49 3.37
CA ASP A 188 41.29 15.32 4.58
C ASP A 188 40.78 14.54 5.80
N GLU A 189 40.02 13.45 5.62
CA GLU A 189 39.65 12.53 6.71
C GLU A 189 40.51 11.25 6.63
N PRO A 190 41.43 10.99 7.58
CA PRO A 190 42.16 9.72 7.59
C PRO A 190 41.17 8.58 7.80
N VAL A 191 40.93 7.82 6.73
CA VAL A 191 40.16 6.58 6.81
C VAL A 191 41.00 5.58 7.61
N GLU A 192 40.65 5.36 8.88
CA GLU A 192 41.15 4.19 9.60
C GLU A 192 40.61 2.93 8.89
N LEU A 193 41.50 2.26 8.15
CA LEU A 193 41.28 0.95 7.54
C LEU A 193 41.46 -0.17 8.56
#